data_AF-M1A973-F1
#
_entry.id   AF-M1A973-F1
#
_cell.length_a   1.000
_cell.length_b   1.000
_cell.length_c   1.000
_cell.angle_alpha   90.00
_cell.angle_beta   90.00
_cell.angle_gamma   90.00
#
_symmetry.space_group_name_H-M   'P 1'
#
loop_
_entity.id
_entity.type
_entity.pdbx_description
1 polymer ?
#
loop_
_entity_poly.entity_id
_entity_poly.type
_entity_poly.pdbx_seq_one_letter_code
_entity_poly.pdbx_strand_id
1 'polypeptide(L)'
;METIVDSDMTSAICFLTGVCSGSICVIVIGAWTFTVYPNFTATLSLLSAYVGYLMTRIAMALPHACVSSYYVCYAENPDNRLFDKTIQERLNLMKTDRDVIVPTPRSVPSRFAR
;
A
#
# COMPACT_ATOMS: atom_id res chain seq x y z
N MET A 1 -17.26 3.86 -7.69
CA MET A 1 -16.31 4.12 -6.59
C MET A 1 -15.55 2.86 -6.22
N GLU A 2 -16.22 1.71 -6.14
CA GLU A 2 -15.59 0.40 -5.93
C GLU A 2 -14.40 0.11 -6.88
N THR A 3 -14.50 0.43 -8.17
CA THR A 3 -13.43 0.19 -9.15
C THR A 3 -12.17 1.06 -8.94
N ILE A 4 -12.33 2.28 -8.41
CA ILE A 4 -11.19 3.13 -8.02
C ILE A 4 -10.50 2.52 -6.82
N VAL A 5 -11.27 2.12 -5.82
CA VAL A 5 -10.76 1.47 -4.61
C VAL A 5 -10.05 0.16 -4.97
N ASP A 6 -10.59 -0.58 -5.93
CA ASP A 6 -10.00 -1.84 -6.39
C ASP A 6 -8.71 -1.65 -7.20
N SER A 7 -8.59 -0.51 -7.89
CA SER A 7 -7.40 -0.11 -8.64
C SER A 7 -6.34 0.58 -7.78
N ASP A 8 -6.60 0.78 -6.49
CA ASP A 8 -5.70 1.52 -5.62
C ASP A 8 -4.41 0.74 -5.33
N MET A 9 -3.27 1.36 -5.64
CA MET A 9 -1.94 0.77 -5.48
C MET A 9 -1.44 0.83 -4.03
N THR A 10 -2.18 1.44 -3.10
CA THR A 10 -1.78 1.60 -1.69
C THR A 10 -1.41 0.28 -1.03
N SER A 11 -2.10 -0.82 -1.37
CA SER A 11 -1.79 -2.15 -0.84
C SER A 11 -0.41 -2.66 -1.31
N ALA A 12 -0.10 -2.50 -2.59
CA ALA A 12 1.19 -2.87 -3.19
C ALA A 12 2.33 -1.99 -2.66
N ILE A 13 2.08 -0.67 -2.55
CA ILE A 13 3.04 0.28 -1.97
C ILE A 13 3.31 -0.09 -0.51
N CYS A 14 2.28 -0.35 0.29
CA CYS A 14 2.40 -0.74 1.69
C CYS A 14 3.25 -2.01 1.86
N PHE A 15 3.02 -3.01 1.01
CA PHE A 15 3.82 -4.23 1.01
C PHE A 15 5.30 -3.94 0.67
N LEU A 16 5.55 -3.21 -0.41
CA LEU A 16 6.91 -2.87 -0.83
C LEU A 16 7.65 -2.04 0.22
N THR A 17 7.01 -1.02 0.78
CA THR A 17 7.61 -0.18 1.83
C THR A 17 7.94 -0.98 3.07
N GLY A 18 7.09 -1.95 3.45
CA GLY A 18 7.36 -2.84 4.57
C GLY A 18 8.58 -3.72 4.34
N VAL A 19 8.70 -4.29 3.13
CA VAL A 19 9.85 -5.14 2.76
C VAL A 19 11.14 -4.30 2.68
N CYS A 20 11.10 -3.11 2.07
CA CYS A 20 12.25 -2.21 1.99
C CYS A 20 12.71 -1.73 3.37
N SER A 21 11.78 -1.36 4.25
CA SER A 21 12.10 -0.96 5.63
C SER A 21 12.75 -2.11 6.42
N GLY A 22 12.17 -3.31 6.33
CA GLY A 22 12.74 -4.51 6.93
C GLY A 22 14.15 -4.80 6.43
N SER A 23 14.40 -4.69 5.13
CA SER A 23 15.73 -4.95 4.55
C SER A 23 16.78 -3.93 5.01
N ILE A 24 16.44 -2.64 5.03
CA ILE A 24 17.35 -1.59 5.53
C ILE A 24 17.70 -1.85 7.00
N CYS A 25 16.70 -2.19 7.82
CA CYS A 25 16.88 -2.46 9.24
C CYS A 25 17.84 -3.65 9.48
N VAL A 26 17.67 -4.74 8.72
CA VAL A 26 18.54 -5.91 8.74
C VAL A 26 19.97 -5.59 8.35
N ILE A 27 20.16 -4.81 7.28
CA ILE A 27 21.50 -4.48 6.79
C ILE A 27 22.26 -3.68 7.85
N VAL A 28 21.60 -2.68 8.45
CA VAL A 28 22.22 -1.82 9.47
C VAL A 28 22.54 -2.61 10.74
N ILE A 29 21.56 -3.34 11.29
CA ILE A 29 21.76 -4.10 12.53
C ILE A 29 22.69 -5.28 12.30
N GLY A 30 22.58 -5.98 11.18
CA GLY A 30 23.47 -7.08 10.82
C GLY A 30 24.92 -6.64 10.68
N ALA A 31 25.18 -5.54 9.97
CA ALA A 31 26.53 -4.98 9.82
C ALA A 31 27.14 -4.57 11.17
N TRP A 32 26.36 -3.90 12.02
CA TRP A 32 26.80 -3.53 13.36
C TRP A 32 27.07 -4.76 14.24
N THR A 33 26.12 -5.71 14.28
CA THR A 33 26.21 -6.90 15.14
C THR A 33 27.37 -7.80 14.74
N PHE A 34 27.68 -7.90 13.44
CA PHE A 34 28.83 -8.65 12.96
C PHE A 34 30.16 -8.13 13.54
N THR A 35 30.26 -6.83 13.80
CA THR A 35 31.47 -6.22 14.39
C THR A 35 31.56 -6.37 15.91
N VAL A 36 30.44 -6.37 16.63
CA VAL A 36 30.42 -6.36 18.10
C VAL A 36 30.21 -7.76 18.69
N TYR A 37 29.24 -8.52 18.18
CA TYR A 37 28.80 -9.81 18.72
C TYR A 37 28.47 -10.81 17.60
N PRO A 38 29.48 -11.42 16.94
CA PRO A 38 29.26 -12.23 15.74
C PRO A 38 28.32 -13.43 15.96
N ASN A 39 28.30 -14.00 17.16
CA ASN A 39 27.47 -15.16 17.52
C ASN A 39 25.95 -14.88 17.50
N PHE A 40 25.53 -13.62 17.66
CA PHE A 40 24.10 -13.24 17.71
C PHE A 40 23.60 -12.55 16.43
N THR A 41 24.46 -12.42 15.41
CA THR A 41 24.18 -11.69 14.17
C THR A 41 22.91 -12.18 13.49
N ALA A 42 22.70 -13.51 13.39
CA ALA A 42 21.53 -14.07 12.72
C ALA A 42 20.22 -13.74 13.47
N THR A 43 20.21 -13.89 14.79
CA THR A 43 19.02 -13.66 15.62
C THR A 43 18.63 -12.19 15.65
N LEU A 44 19.61 -11.29 15.80
CA LEU A 44 19.38 -9.85 15.80
C LEU A 44 18.97 -9.33 14.42
N SER A 45 19.53 -9.90 13.35
CA SER A 45 19.10 -9.60 11.97
C SER A 45 17.65 -9.99 11.77
N LEU A 46 17.24 -11.23 12.10
CA LEU A 46 15.84 -11.66 11.95
C LEU A 46 14.87 -10.81 12.78
N LEU A 47 15.23 -10.50 14.04
CA LEU A 47 14.42 -9.64 14.91
C LEU A 47 14.26 -8.24 14.32
N SER A 48 15.35 -7.63 13.83
CA SER A 48 15.32 -6.30 13.23
C SER A 48 14.49 -6.24 11.95
N ALA A 49 14.52 -7.30 11.12
CA ALA A 49 13.69 -7.43 9.93
C ALA A 49 12.21 -7.39 10.29
N TYR A 50 11.84 -8.20 11.29
CA TYR A 50 10.47 -8.35 11.73
C TYR A 50 9.92 -7.07 12.34
N VAL A 51 10.71 -6.42 13.21
CA VAL A 51 10.34 -5.14 13.82
C VAL A 51 10.19 -4.04 12.75
N GLY A 52 11.15 -3.93 11.82
CA GLY A 52 11.09 -2.95 10.73
C GLY A 52 9.86 -3.14 9.84
N TYR A 53 9.56 -4.38 9.47
CA TYR A 53 8.36 -4.71 8.70
C TYR A 53 7.08 -4.35 9.45
N LEU A 54 6.93 -4.77 10.72
CA LEU A 54 5.73 -4.52 11.51
C LEU A 54 5.50 -3.04 11.80
N MET A 55 6.54 -2.29 12.17
CA MET A 55 6.43 -0.84 12.40
C MET A 55 5.92 -0.11 11.15
N THR A 56 6.41 -0.51 9.98
CA THR A 56 5.96 0.06 8.71
C THR A 56 4.49 -0.27 8.43
N ARG A 57 4.04 -1.48 8.76
CA ARG A 57 2.63 -1.88 8.61
C ARG A 57 1.69 -1.07 9.49
N ILE A 58 2.10 -0.77 10.73
CA ILE A 58 1.31 0.07 11.66
C ILE A 58 1.28 1.51 11.16
N ALA A 59 2.44 2.05 10.74
CA ALA A 59 2.53 3.41 10.21
C ALA A 59 1.64 3.63 8.97
N MET A 60 1.52 2.61 8.11
CA MET A 60 0.70 2.67 6.88
C MET A 60 -0.82 2.62 7.14
N ALA A 61 -1.27 2.30 8.34
CA ALA A 61 -2.70 2.39 8.68
C ALA A 61 -3.21 3.85 8.63
N LEU A 62 -2.37 4.80 9.00
CA LEU A 62 -2.66 6.24 8.97
C LEU A 62 -2.93 6.77 7.56
N PRO A 63 -1.99 6.67 6.58
CA PRO A 63 -2.22 7.16 5.23
C PRO A 63 -3.37 6.41 4.54
N HIS A 64 -3.56 5.12 4.83
CA HIS A 64 -4.70 4.35 4.32
C HIS A 64 -6.04 4.92 4.82
N ALA A 65 -6.12 5.28 6.10
CA ALA A 65 -7.30 5.95 6.66
C ALA A 65 -7.51 7.35 6.05
N CYS A 66 -6.44 8.12 5.86
CA CYS A 66 -6.51 9.44 5.22
C CYS A 66 -7.09 9.36 3.80
N VAL A 67 -6.55 8.47 2.96
CA VAL A 67 -7.04 8.27 1.58
C VAL A 67 -8.48 7.76 1.57
N SER A 68 -8.83 6.82 2.46
CA SER A 68 -10.21 6.33 2.59
C SER A 68 -11.19 7.45 2.96
N SER A 69 -10.86 8.30 3.93
CA SER A 69 -11.70 9.44 4.32
C SER A 69 -11.86 10.45 3.19
N TYR A 70 -10.82 10.66 2.38
CA TYR A 70 -10.87 11.54 1.22
C TYR A 70 -11.85 11.03 0.17
N TYR A 71 -11.85 9.73 -0.11
CA TYR A 71 -12.86 9.13 -1.00
C TYR A 71 -14.27 9.26 -0.45
N VAL A 72 -14.48 9.06 0.86
CA VAL A 72 -15.81 9.22 1.48
C VAL A 72 -16.32 10.66 1.33
N CYS A 73 -15.49 11.67 1.62
CA CYS A 73 -15.86 13.08 1.45
C CYS A 73 -16.15 13.44 -0.02
N TYR A 74 -15.42 12.86 -0.97
CA TYR A 74 -15.70 13.03 -2.39
C TYR A 74 -17.03 12.36 -2.81
N ALA A 75 -17.37 11.21 -2.21
CA ALA A 75 -18.65 10.54 -2.43
C ALA A 75 -19.85 11.39 -1.98
N GLU A 76 -19.65 12.13 -0.87
CA GLU A 76 -20.69 12.95 -0.25
C GLU A 76 -21.02 14.19 -1.08
N ASN A 77 -20.01 14.93 -1.55
CA ASN A 77 -20.19 16.14 -2.37
C ASN A 77 -19.08 16.27 -3.42
N PRO A 78 -19.26 15.72 -4.64
CA PRO A 78 -18.22 15.72 -5.67
C PRO A 78 -17.97 17.10 -6.29
N ASP A 79 -18.96 18.01 -6.24
CA ASP A 79 -18.86 19.37 -6.82
C ASP A 79 -18.29 20.41 -5.83
N ASN A 80 -17.77 19.97 -4.68
CA ASN A 80 -17.18 20.88 -3.71
C ASN A 80 -15.92 21.55 -4.28
N ARG A 81 -15.76 22.85 -4.05
CA ARG A 81 -14.68 23.69 -4.60
C ARG A 81 -13.27 23.25 -4.18
N LEU A 82 -13.17 22.43 -3.13
CA LEU A 82 -11.91 21.86 -2.64
C LEU A 82 -11.43 20.67 -3.46
N PHE A 83 -12.29 20.05 -4.27
CA PHE A 83 -11.93 18.93 -5.12
C PHE A 83 -11.62 19.41 -6.54
N ASP A 84 -10.56 18.85 -7.11
CA ASP A 84 -10.19 19.07 -8.50
C ASP A 84 -10.86 18.02 -9.41
N LYS A 85 -10.96 18.30 -10.71
CA LYS A 85 -11.66 17.45 -11.70
C LYS A 85 -10.95 16.13 -12.00
N THR A 86 -9.77 15.91 -11.44
CA THR A 86 -8.93 14.74 -11.65
C THR A 86 -9.67 13.42 -11.36
N ILE A 87 -10.45 13.34 -10.29
CA ILE A 87 -11.19 12.10 -9.94
C ILE A 87 -12.33 11.83 -10.93
N GLN A 88 -13.07 12.87 -11.33
CA GLN A 88 -14.12 12.76 -12.34
C GLN A 88 -13.57 12.34 -13.70
N GLU A 89 -12.43 12.91 -14.10
CA GLU A 89 -11.75 12.56 -15.34
C GLU A 89 -11.30 11.09 -15.34
N ARG A 90 -10.70 10.62 -14.24
CA ARG A 90 -10.33 9.20 -14.09
C ARG A 90 -11.55 8.27 -14.12
N LEU A 91 -12.64 8.63 -13.45
CA LEU A 91 -13.91 7.90 -13.52
C LEU A 91 -14.45 7.80 -14.95
N ASN A 92 -14.40 8.89 -15.70
CA ASN A 92 -14.87 8.92 -17.09
C ASN A 92 -13.97 8.09 -18.01
N LEU A 93 -12.66 8.10 -17.80
CA LEU A 93 -11.71 7.23 -18.53
C LEU A 93 -11.97 5.75 -18.26
N MET A 94 -12.20 5.36 -17.00
CA MET A 94 -12.60 4.00 -16.64
C MET A 94 -13.95 3.60 -17.25
N LYS A 95 -14.93 4.51 -17.28
CA LYS A 95 -16.27 4.23 -17.82
C LYS A 95 -16.30 4.12 -19.35
N THR A 96 -15.39 4.82 -20.02
CA THR A 96 -15.28 4.84 -21.49
C THR A 96 -14.44 3.68 -22.02
N ASP A 97 -14.00 2.74 -21.15
CA ASP A 97 -13.21 1.55 -21.50
C ASP A 97 -11.94 1.87 -22.32
N ARG A 98 -11.41 3.10 -22.17
CA ARG A 98 -10.22 3.59 -22.89
C ARG A 98 -8.94 3.54 -22.08
N ASP A 99 -9.00 3.09 -20.84
CA ASP A 99 -7.83 2.74 -20.07
C ASP A 99 -7.61 1.22 -20.18
N VAL A 100 -6.41 0.84 -20.63
CA VAL A 100 -5.87 -0.53 -20.59
C VAL A 100 -5.66 -0.89 -19.12
N ILE A 101 -6.74 -1.06 -18.37
CA ILE A 101 -6.72 -1.61 -17.02
C ILE A 101 -6.68 -3.10 -17.23
N VAL A 102 -5.48 -3.67 -17.15
CA VAL A 102 -5.35 -5.11 -16.89
C VAL A 102 -5.98 -5.30 -15.52
N PRO A 103 -7.14 -5.97 -15.40
CA PRO A 103 -7.69 -6.30 -14.09
C PRO A 103 -6.61 -7.09 -13.38
N THR A 104 -6.11 -6.60 -12.23
CA THR A 104 -5.16 -7.38 -11.44
C THR A 104 -5.82 -8.74 -11.20
N PRO A 105 -5.19 -9.86 -11.61
CA PRO A 105 -5.83 -11.16 -11.57
C PRO A 105 -5.97 -11.56 -10.11
N ARG A 106 -7.08 -11.17 -9.49
CA ARG A 106 -7.54 -11.81 -8.26
C ARG A 106 -8.22 -13.09 -8.70
N SER A 107 -7.79 -14.19 -8.09
CA SER A 107 -8.24 -15.55 -8.30
C SER A 107 -9.69 -15.78 -7.84
N VAL A 108 -10.62 -14.95 -8.30
CA VAL A 108 -12.06 -15.17 -8.12
C VAL A 108 -12.63 -15.40 -9.51
N PRO A 109 -12.95 -16.66 -9.86
CA PRO A 109 -13.68 -16.93 -11.09
C PRO A 109 -14.97 -16.12 -11.09
N SER A 110 -15.29 -15.49 -12.23
CA SER A 110 -16.50 -14.68 -12.45
C SER A 110 -17.82 -15.40 -12.09
N ARG A 111 -17.75 -16.71 -11.84
CA ARG A 111 -18.85 -17.58 -11.43
C ARG A 111 -19.37 -17.36 -10.00
N PHE A 112 -18.65 -16.61 -9.15
CA PHE A 112 -19.04 -16.33 -7.76
C PHE A 112 -19.49 -14.88 -7.51
N ALA A 113 -19.58 -14.04 -8.54
CA ALA A 113 -19.95 -12.63 -8.41
C ALA A 113 -21.47 -12.37 -8.58
N ARG A 114 -22.32 -13.22 -8.01
CA ARG A 114 -23.78 -13.02 -8.06
C ARG A 114 -24.44 -13.18 -6.70
#